data_AF-A0A9E0BQW7-F1
#
_entry.id   AF-A0A9E0BQW7-F1
#
_cell.length_a   1.000
_cell.length_b   1.000
_cell.length_c   1.000
_cell.angle_alpha   90.00
_cell.angle_beta   90.00
_cell.angle_gamma   90.00
#
_symmetry.space_group_name_H-M   'P 1'
#
loop_
_entity.id
_entity.type
_entity.pdbx_description
1 polymer ?
#
loop_
_entity_poly.entity_id
_entity_poly.type
_entity_poly.pdbx_seq_one_letter_code
_entity_poly.pdbx_strand_id
1 'polypeptide(L)' 'MVFYDDVRSPVTSDLHGRLCVVGLPDGRILVKQVKPSRTPGLFHLMSQTEGPILDQELLWAAKVNSMQPR' A
#
# COMPACT_ATOMS: atom_id res chain seq x y z
N MET A 1 9.14 12.64 6.56
CA MET A 1 8.56 11.70 7.54
C MET A 1 7.15 11.33 7.10
N VAL A 2 6.73 10.07 7.28
CA VAL A 2 5.39 9.58 6.90
C VAL A 2 4.69 9.11 8.17
N PHE A 3 3.47 9.58 8.40
CA PHE A 3 2.65 9.20 9.55
C PHE A 3 1.47 8.36 9.07
N TYR A 4 1.24 7.25 9.75
CA TYR A 4 0.12 6.35 9.53
C TYR A 4 -0.26 5.71 10.86
N ASP A 5 -1.53 5.38 11.00
CA ASP A 5 -2.09 4.59 12.09
C ASP A 5 -3.02 3.52 11.47
N ASP A 6 -3.59 2.67 12.32
CA ASP A 6 -4.64 1.72 11.91
C ASP A 6 -4.19 0.70 10.84
N VAL A 7 -3.20 -0.12 11.19
CA VAL A 7 -2.68 -1.21 10.34
C VAL A 7 -3.75 -2.28 10.12
N ARG A 8 -4.03 -2.60 8.85
CA ARG A 8 -5.00 -3.61 8.44
C ARG A 8 -4.29 -4.86 7.90
N SER A 9 -4.63 -6.01 8.48
CA SER A 9 -4.21 -7.34 8.04
C SER A 9 -5.35 -8.34 8.30
N PRO A 10 -6.04 -8.86 7.26
CA PRO A 10 -5.82 -8.61 5.84
C PRO A 10 -6.17 -7.17 5.42
N VAL A 11 -5.64 -6.74 4.27
CA VAL A 11 -5.94 -5.42 3.67
C VAL A 11 -7.43 -5.32 3.33
N THR A 12 -8.07 -4.25 3.77
CA THR A 12 -9.50 -4.00 3.59
C THR A 12 -9.79 -3.03 2.44
N SER A 13 -10.98 -3.12 1.85
CA SER A 13 -11.32 -2.42 0.60
C SER A 13 -11.37 -0.90 0.69
N ASP A 14 -11.51 -0.34 1.90
CA ASP A 14 -11.46 1.11 2.15
C ASP A 14 -10.08 1.73 1.88
N LEU A 15 -9.03 0.90 1.87
CA LEU A 15 -7.67 1.31 1.50
C LEU A 15 -7.45 1.37 -0.03
N HIS A 16 -8.37 0.83 -0.82
CA HIS A 16 -8.27 0.86 -2.28
C HIS A 16 -8.35 2.31 -2.80
N GLY A 17 -7.44 2.65 -3.71
CA GLY A 17 -7.25 4.01 -4.25
C GLY A 17 -6.58 4.98 -3.28
N ARG A 18 -6.26 4.58 -2.05
CA ARG A 18 -5.61 5.44 -1.05
C ARG A 18 -4.10 5.27 -1.08
N LEU A 19 -3.39 6.36 -0.78
CA LEU A 19 -1.96 6.30 -0.50
C LEU A 19 -1.76 5.60 0.85
N CYS A 20 -1.05 4.48 0.83
CA CYS A 20 -0.84 3.64 2.00
C CYS A 20 0.64 3.37 2.20
N VAL A 21 1.02 3.16 3.46
CA VAL A 21 2.22 2.41 3.81
C VAL A 21 1.86 0.93 3.73
N VAL A 22 2.66 0.14 3.03
CA VAL A 22 2.40 -1.28 2.79
C VAL A 22 3.62 -2.13 3.15
N GLY A 23 3.37 -3.28 3.77
CA GLY A 23 4.39 -4.29 4.06
C GLY A 23 4.32 -5.45 3.07
N LEU A 24 5.43 -5.73 2.40
CA LEU A 24 5.57 -6.83 1.46
C LEU A 24 6.11 -8.11 2.13
N PRO A 25 5.85 -9.30 1.57
CA PRO A 25 6.40 -10.57 2.08
C PRO A 25 7.94 -10.63 2.09
N ASP A 26 8.60 -9.88 1.21
CA ASP A 26 10.07 -9.79 1.14
C ASP A 26 10.69 -8.85 2.21
N GLY A 27 9.86 -8.33 3.13
CA GLY A 27 10.28 -7.45 4.22
C GLY A 27 10.39 -5.98 3.83
N ARG A 28 10.16 -5.61 2.56
CA ARG A 28 10.14 -4.19 2.16
C ARG A 28 8.89 -3.48 2.68
N ILE A 29 9.09 -2.23 3.10
CA ILE A 29 8.02 -1.29 3.44
C ILE A 29 8.03 -0.15 2.44
N LEU A 30 6.91 0.06 1.74
CA LEU A 30 6.78 1.05 0.67
C LEU A 30 5.60 1.98 0.93
N VAL A 31 5.66 3.18 0.35
CA VAL A 31 4.50 4.09 0.27
C VAL A 31 3.99 4.08 -1.17
N LYS A 32 2.79 3.53 -1.37
CA LYS A 32 2.20 3.34 -2.70
C LYS A 32 0.69 3.54 -2.63
N GLN A 33 0.07 3.89 -3.76
CA GLN A 33 -1.39 3.80 -3.86
C GLN A 33 -1.78 2.35 -4.10
N VAL A 34 -2.68 1.80 -3.28
CA VAL A 34 -3.13 0.41 -3.36
C VAL A 34 -4.33 0.31 -4.30
N LYS A 35 -4.33 -0.62 -5.25
CA LYS A 35 -5.50 -0.95 -6.08
C LYS A 35 -5.75 -2.46 -6.04
N PRO A 36 -7.00 -2.93 -6.05
CA PRO A 36 -7.28 -4.37 -6.13
C PRO A 36 -6.78 -4.93 -7.47
N SER A 37 -6.20 -6.12 -7.43
CA SER A 37 -5.99 -6.94 -8.64
C SER A 37 -7.30 -7.64 -9.04
N ARG A 38 -7.29 -8.24 -10.23
CA ARG A 38 -8.29 -9.24 -10.64
C ARG A 38 -8.18 -10.52 -9.81
N THR A 39 -7.00 -10.85 -9.31
CA THR A 39 -6.78 -12.01 -8.45
C THR A 39 -7.03 -11.62 -6.99
N PRO A 40 -7.98 -12.27 -6.27
CA PRO A 40 -8.22 -11.98 -4.87
C PRO A 40 -6.96 -12.16 -4.01
N GLY A 41 -6.71 -11.21 -3.10
CA GLY A 41 -5.53 -11.21 -2.24
C GLY A 41 -4.29 -10.56 -2.86
N LEU A 42 -4.30 -10.24 -4.15
CA LEU A 42 -3.23 -9.50 -4.82
C LEU A 42 -3.64 -8.04 -5.09
N PHE A 43 -2.66 -7.16 -5.13
CA PHE A 43 -2.85 -5.73 -5.29
C PHE A 43 -1.88 -5.14 -6.31
N HIS A 44 -2.33 -4.13 -7.04
CA HIS A 44 -1.44 -3.27 -7.82
C HIS A 44 -0.99 -2.09 -6.96
N LEU A 45 0.31 -1.82 -6.95
CA LEU A 45 0.93 -0.72 -6.24
C LEU A 45 1.35 0.36 -7.23
N MET A 46 0.66 1.50 -7.16
CA MET A 46 0.87 2.60 -8.08
C MET A 46 1.79 3.65 -7.45
N SER A 47 2.66 4.20 -8.29
CA SER A 47 3.58 5.30 -7.96
C SER A 47 3.32 6.47 -8.91
N GLN A 48 3.74 7.68 -8.52
CA GLN A 48 3.67 8.83 -9.41
C GLN A 48 4.85 8.90 -10.39
N THR A 49 6.04 8.47 -9.95
CA THR A 49 7.30 8.63 -10.69
C THR A 49 7.92 7.34 -11.18
N GLU A 50 7.51 6.20 -10.63
CA GLU A 50 8.03 4.87 -10.95
C GLU A 50 6.94 4.02 -11.63
N GLY A 51 7.37 2.97 -12.33
CA GLY A 51 6.44 1.98 -12.88
C GLY A 51 5.59 1.30 -11.79
N PRO A 52 4.39 0.82 -12.15
CA PRO A 52 3.54 0.10 -11.21
C PRO A 52 4.14 -1.27 -10.86
N ILE A 53 3.91 -1.71 -9.63
CA ILE A 53 4.13 -3.11 -9.22
C ILE A 53 2.78 -3.81 -9.32
N LEU A 54 2.67 -4.86 -10.14
CA LEU A 54 1.41 -5.54 -10.40
C LEU A 54 1.30 -6.84 -9.59
N ASP A 55 0.08 -7.23 -9.25
CA ASP A 55 -0.25 -8.53 -8.65
C ASP A 55 0.61 -8.89 -7.43
N GLN A 56 0.86 -7.90 -6.59
CA GLN A 56 1.68 -8.01 -5.40
C GLN A 56 0.83 -8.40 -4.19
N GLU A 57 1.26 -9.44 -3.48
CA GLU A 57 0.72 -9.78 -2.16
C GLU A 57 1.13 -8.73 -1.13
N LEU A 58 0.19 -8.36 -0.26
CA LEU A 58 0.41 -7.44 0.86
C LEU A 58 0.14 -8.16 2.18
N LEU A 59 1.09 -8.12 3.10
CA LEU A 59 0.89 -8.66 4.46
C LEU A 59 -0.01 -7.74 5.29
N TRP A 60 0.17 -6.43 5.10
CA TRP A 60 -0.61 -5.39 5.77
C TRP A 60 -0.54 -4.08 4.99
N ALA A 61 -1.51 -3.20 5.25
CA ALA A 61 -1.50 -1.84 4.75
C ALA A 61 -2.08 -0.88 5.80
N ALA A 62 -1.62 0.36 5.79
CA ALA A 62 -2.13 1.44 6.62
C ALA A 62 -2.23 2.72 5.78
N LYS A 63 -3.32 3.46 5.93
CA LYS A 63 -3.51 4.70 5.20
C LYS A 63 -2.50 5.75 5.68
N VAL A 64 -1.92 6.49 4.74
CA VAL A 64 -1.09 7.65 5.08
C VAL A 64 -1.99 8.79 5.57
N ASN A 65 -1.71 9.29 6.77
CA ASN A 65 -2.43 10.43 7.34
C ASN A 65 -1.80 11.75 6.94
N SER A 66 -0.47 11.81 7.00
CA SER A 66 0.29 13.00 6.64
C SER A 66 1.69 12.63 6.19
N MET A 67 2.24 13.49 5.33
CA MET A 67 3.63 13.42 4.87
C MET A 67 4.27 14.78 5.10
N GLN A 68 5.42 14.79 5.78
CA GLN A 68 6.29 15.96 5.87
C GLN A 68 7.53 15.71 5.02
N PRO A 69 7.95 16.68 4.17
CA PRO A 69 9.30 16.69 3.60
C PRO A 69 10.33 16.59 4.73
N ARG A 70 11.46 15.92 4.47
CA ARG A 70 12.61 16.02 5.37
C ARG A 70 13.29 17.37 5.17
#